data_AF-A0A933DU57-F1
#
_entry.id   AF-A0A933DU57-F1
#
_cell.length_a   1.000
_cell.length_b   1.000
_cell.length_c   1.000
_cell.angle_alpha   90.00
_cell.angle_beta   90.00
_cell.angle_gamma   90.00
#
_symmetry.space_group_name_H-M   'P 1'
#
loop_
_entity.id
_entity.type
_entity.pdbx_description
1 polymer ?
#
loop_
_entity_poly.entity_id
_entity_poly.type
_entity_poly.pdbx_seq_one_letter_code
_entity_poly.pdbx_strand_id
1 'polypeptide(L)' 'VAETFTGVSGKYVSREDTVRGFKEVLNGKHDDVPEQAFYMKGGIEEVRG' A
#
# COMPACT_ATOMS: atom_id res chain seq x y z
N VAL A 1 -14.30 7.06 -5.44
CA VAL A 1 -14.90 7.07 -6.80
C VAL A 1 -15.14 5.67 -7.36
N ALA A 2 -14.19 4.73 -7.27
CA ALA A 2 -14.41 3.35 -7.75
C ALA A 2 -15.29 2.48 -6.83
N GLU A 3 -15.42 2.87 -5.55
CA GLU A 3 -16.15 2.10 -4.52
C GLU A 3 -17.57 1.69 -4.95
N THR A 4 -18.31 2.55 -5.66
CA THR A 4 -19.67 2.25 -6.15
C THR A 4 -19.75 1.03 -7.07
N PHE A 5 -18.64 0.68 -7.74
CA PHE A 5 -18.58 -0.43 -8.70
C PHE A 5 -17.84 -1.64 -8.13
N THR A 6 -16.85 -1.43 -7.26
CA THR A 6 -15.97 -2.48 -6.75
C THR A 6 -16.34 -2.96 -5.35
N GLY A 7 -17.11 -2.17 -4.58
CA GLY A 7 -17.33 -2.38 -3.15
C GLY A 7 -16.08 -2.18 -2.29
N VAL A 8 -14.94 -1.82 -2.89
CA VAL A 8 -13.67 -1.62 -2.19
C VAL A 8 -13.49 -0.14 -1.88
N SER A 9 -13.28 0.16 -0.59
CA SER A 9 -13.12 1.54 -0.17
C SER A 9 -11.80 2.13 -0.63
N GLY A 10 -11.88 3.31 -1.24
CA GLY A 10 -10.71 4.05 -1.70
C GLY A 10 -9.96 4.67 -0.52
N LYS A 11 -8.63 4.70 -0.62
CA LYS A 11 -7.77 5.31 0.40
C LYS A 11 -6.99 6.47 -0.18
N TYR A 12 -7.01 7.59 0.53
CA TYR A 12 -6.14 8.71 0.25
C TYR A 12 -4.81 8.49 0.97
N VAL A 13 -3.72 8.64 0.25
CA VAL A 13 -2.36 8.49 0.78
C VAL A 13 -1.64 9.81 0.57
N SER A 14 -1.01 10.33 1.63
CA SER A 14 -0.24 11.55 1.52
C SER A 14 0.98 11.36 0.62
N ARG A 15 1.54 12.45 0.08
CA ARG A 15 2.75 12.37 -0.72
C ARG A 15 3.92 11.86 0.11
N GLU A 16 4.03 12.33 1.35
CA GLU A 16 5.07 11.96 2.31
C GLU A 16 5.05 10.46 2.61
N ASP A 17 3.86 9.88 2.84
CA ASP A 17 3.71 8.45 3.08
C ASP A 17 3.99 7.61 1.84
N THR A 18 3.58 8.10 0.66
CA THR A 18 3.89 7.45 -0.61
C THR A 18 5.41 7.34 -0.81
N VAL A 19 6.13 8.45 -0.69
CA VAL A 19 7.59 8.49 -0.87
C VAL A 19 8.30 7.61 0.17
N ARG A 20 7.85 7.66 1.43
CA ARG A 20 8.39 6.80 2.50
C ARG A 20 8.18 5.33 2.19
N GLY A 21 6.96 4.92 1.83
CA GLY A 21 6.61 3.53 1.55
C GLY A 21 7.44 2.92 0.42
N PHE A 22 7.52 3.61 -0.73
CA PHE A 22 8.35 3.14 -1.84
C PHE A 22 9.85 3.08 -1.47
N LYS A 23 10.35 4.03 -0.67
CA LYS A 23 11.72 3.97 -0.17
C LYS A 23 11.95 2.75 0.72
N GLU A 24 11.00 2.37 1.57
CA GLU A 24 11.14 1.17 2.42
C GLU A 24 11.16 -0.12 1.59
N VAL A 25 10.32 -0.22 0.55
CA VAL A 25 10.35 -1.33 -0.41
C VAL A 25 11.71 -1.43 -1.10
N LEU A 26 12.25 -0.32 -1.62
CA LEU A 26 13.57 -0.32 -2.26
C LEU A 26 14.73 -0.66 -1.32
N ASN A 27 14.56 -0.46 -0.02
CA ASN A 27 15.56 -0.83 0.99
C ASN A 27 15.38 -2.27 1.50
N GLY A 28 14.49 -3.06 0.91
CA GLY A 28 14.26 -4.46 1.27
C GLY A 28 13.57 -4.66 2.63
N LYS A 29 12.95 -3.62 3.20
CA LYS A 29 12.36 -3.71 4.55
C LYS A 29 11.11 -4.59 4.62
N HIS A 30 10.54 -4.95 3.49
CA HIS A 30 9.31 -5.74 3.38
C HIS A 30 9.48 -6.95 2.46
N ASP A 31 10.72 -7.40 2.24
CA ASP A 31 11.05 -8.54 1.37
C ASP A 31 10.54 -9.88 1.92
N ASP A 32 10.22 -9.92 3.21
CA ASP A 32 9.58 -11.06 3.88
C ASP A 32 8.08 -11.19 3.53
N VAL A 33 7.49 -10.20 2.88
CA VAL A 33 6.07 -10.15 2.59
C VAL A 33 5.76 -10.60 1.15
N PRO A 34 4.76 -11.48 0.92
CA PRO A 34 4.34 -11.87 -0.42
C PRO A 34 3.86 -10.67 -1.27
N GLU A 35 4.09 -10.72 -2.58
CA GLU A 35 3.70 -9.66 -3.52
C GLU A 35 2.20 -9.33 -3.46
N GLN A 36 1.34 -10.32 -3.23
CA GLN A 36 -0.11 -10.10 -3.12
C GLN A 36 -0.50 -9.18 -1.96
N ALA A 37 0.32 -9.07 -0.92
CA ALA A 37 0.04 -8.19 0.21
C ALA A 37 0.14 -6.70 -0.15
N PHE A 38 0.82 -6.36 -1.25
CA PHE A 38 0.93 -4.99 -1.75
C PHE A 38 -0.25 -4.59 -2.65
N TYR A 39 -1.09 -5.56 -3.06
CA TYR A 39 -2.19 -5.30 -3.97
C TYR A 39 -3.35 -4.59 -3.25
N MET A 40 -3.85 -3.50 -3.87
CA MET A 40 -5.00 -2.73 -3.39
C MET A 40 -4.86 -2.25 -1.93
N LYS A 41 -3.64 -1.88 -1.53
CA LYS A 41 -3.36 -1.21 -0.26
C LYS A 41 -3.25 0.30 -0.45
N GLY A 42 -3.62 1.05 0.58
CA GLY A 42 -3.35 2.49 0.62
C GLY A 42 -1.91 2.75 1.03
N GLY A 43 -1.64 2.60 2.32
CA GLY A 43 -0.32 2.85 2.91
C GLY A 43 0.55 1.60 3.01
N ILE A 44 1.86 1.81 3.20
CA ILE A 44 2.83 0.72 3.39
C ILE A 44 2.59 -0.03 4.71
N GLU A 45 1.96 0.60 5.70
CA GLU A 45 1.60 -0.05 6.96
C GLU A 45 0.60 -1.20 6.78
N GLU A 46 -0.16 -1.22 5.69
CA GLU A 46 -1.19 -2.24 5.45
C GLU A 46 -0.67 -3.53 4.81
N VAL A 47 0.63 -3.57 4.49
CA VAL A 47 1.30 -4.69 3.81
C VAL A 47 1.60 -5.83 4.77
N ARG A 48 1.82 -5.56 6.05
CA ARG A 48 2.12 -6.58 7.08
C ARG A 48 0.89 -7.11 7.82
N GLY A 49 -0.31 -6.79 7.33
CA GLY A 49 -1.59 -7.15 7.94
C GLY A 49 -2.10 -8.52 7.55
#